data_AF-A0A1H3WNW3-F1
#
_entry.id   AF-A0A1H3WNW3-F1
#
_cell.length_a   1.000
_cell.length_b   1.000
_cell.length_c   1.000
_cell.angle_alpha   90.00
_cell.angle_beta   90.00
_cell.angle_gamma   90.00
#
_symmetry.space_group_name_H-M   'P 1'
#
loop_
_entity.id
_entity.type
_entity.pdbx_description
1 polymer ?
#
loop_
_entity_poly.entity_id
_entity_poly.type
_entity_poly.pdbx_seq_one_letter_code
_entity_poly.pdbx_strand_id
1 'polypeptide(L)'
;MIRLFAAALMLLAARGALAQDAALEAAIFAGGCFWCVEADFDKVSGVVETVSGYTGGWVENPTYQEVTYGGTGHSEAVRIRFDPARVSYPRLLEIYFRTIDPFDDRGQFCDRGPSYAPAIFVGGPEQRAAAEAARAAAAEALDDEIETPIRDAATFWPAEDHHQNYHETNAAKYGFYRASCGRDRRIRRIWGETPADALRRLG
;
A
#
# COMPACT_ATOMS: atom_id res chain seq x y z
N MET A 1 9.40 -73.38 26.75
CA MET A 1 8.41 -72.28 26.70
C MET A 1 9.12 -70.98 27.03
N ILE A 2 9.64 -70.25 26.02
CA ILE A 2 10.25 -68.92 26.22
C ILE A 2 9.53 -67.99 25.26
N ARG A 3 8.79 -67.02 25.82
CA ARG A 3 8.01 -66.02 25.08
C ARG A 3 8.94 -64.90 24.63
N LEU A 4 9.10 -64.73 23.32
CA LEU A 4 9.74 -63.56 22.72
C LEU A 4 8.77 -62.37 22.82
N PHE A 5 9.13 -61.35 23.61
CA PHE A 5 8.48 -60.05 23.57
C PHE A 5 9.10 -59.23 22.44
N ALA A 6 8.33 -58.99 21.37
CA ALA A 6 8.69 -58.01 20.35
C ALA A 6 8.34 -56.61 20.88
N ALA A 7 9.37 -55.80 21.14
CA ALA A 7 9.20 -54.38 21.44
C ALA A 7 8.89 -53.64 20.14
N ALA A 8 7.66 -53.15 20.00
CA ALA A 8 7.27 -52.25 18.92
C ALA A 8 7.82 -50.85 19.21
N LEU A 9 8.82 -50.43 18.44
CA LEU A 9 9.39 -49.09 18.49
C LEU A 9 8.45 -48.14 17.73
N MET A 10 7.61 -47.38 18.45
CA MET A 10 6.87 -46.27 17.85
C MET A 10 7.85 -45.14 17.50
N LEU A 11 8.10 -44.93 16.21
CA LEU A 11 8.71 -43.68 15.72
C LEU A 11 7.66 -42.57 15.80
N LEU A 12 7.78 -41.74 16.84
CA LEU A 12 7.09 -40.44 16.89
C LEU A 12 7.84 -39.48 15.96
N ALA A 13 7.39 -39.36 14.71
CA ALA A 13 7.88 -38.31 13.82
C ALA A 13 7.38 -36.96 14.34
N ALA A 14 8.23 -36.24 15.08
CA ALA A 14 8.02 -34.84 15.40
C ALA A 14 8.01 -34.05 14.08
N ARG A 15 6.82 -33.79 13.55
CA ARG A 15 6.63 -32.75 12.53
C ARG A 15 6.80 -31.42 13.22
N GLY A 16 8.05 -30.95 13.33
CA GLY A 16 8.31 -29.55 13.54
C GLY A 16 7.65 -28.80 12.39
N ALA A 17 6.60 -28.03 12.69
CA ALA A 17 6.16 -26.99 11.79
C ALA A 17 7.35 -26.03 11.68
N LEU A 18 8.11 -26.16 10.61
CA LEU A 18 9.00 -25.09 10.17
C LEU A 18 8.06 -23.95 9.83
N ALA A 19 7.86 -23.04 10.79
CA ALA A 19 7.45 -21.68 10.46
C ALA A 19 8.54 -21.18 9.52
N GLN A 20 8.25 -21.21 8.24
CA GLN A 20 9.10 -20.60 7.24
C GLN A 20 9.06 -19.11 7.58
N ASP A 21 10.19 -18.56 8.03
CA ASP A 21 10.35 -17.11 8.17
C ASP A 21 10.10 -16.51 6.78
N ALA A 22 8.84 -16.15 6.51
CA ALA A 22 8.46 -15.59 5.24
C ALA A 22 9.20 -14.25 5.11
N ALA A 23 10.03 -14.14 4.09
CA ALA A 23 10.70 -12.88 3.81
C ALA A 23 9.63 -11.80 3.60
N LEU A 24 9.80 -10.65 4.25
CA LEU A 24 8.88 -9.53 4.08
C LEU A 24 8.86 -9.09 2.61
N GLU A 25 7.67 -8.86 2.10
CA GLU A 25 7.43 -8.37 0.75
C GLU A 25 7.24 -6.84 0.76
N ALA A 26 7.28 -6.22 -0.42
CA ALA A 26 7.10 -4.78 -0.57
C ALA A 26 6.06 -4.43 -1.63
N ALA A 27 5.23 -3.43 -1.31
CA ALA A 27 4.33 -2.75 -2.24
C ALA A 27 4.74 -1.28 -2.37
N ILE A 28 4.55 -0.67 -3.54
CA ILE A 28 4.81 0.76 -3.74
C ILE A 28 3.57 1.40 -4.37
N PHE A 29 2.91 2.30 -3.64
CA PHE A 29 1.67 2.94 -4.05
C PHE A 29 1.78 4.46 -4.01
N ALA A 30 1.37 5.11 -5.09
CA ALA A 30 1.10 6.55 -5.14
C ALA A 30 -0.42 6.78 -5.10
N GLY A 31 -0.86 7.72 -4.26
CA GLY A 31 -2.28 7.91 -3.97
C GLY A 31 -2.59 9.33 -3.49
N GLY A 32 -1.90 10.32 -4.05
CA GLY A 32 -1.92 11.71 -3.58
C GLY A 32 -0.80 11.98 -2.58
N CYS A 33 -1.03 12.93 -1.68
CA CYS A 33 -0.08 13.22 -0.61
C CYS A 33 0.29 11.94 0.16
N PHE A 34 1.60 11.65 0.20
CA PHE A 34 2.12 10.43 0.83
C PHE A 34 1.81 10.33 2.33
N TRP A 35 1.58 11.44 3.04
CA TRP A 35 1.24 11.46 4.46
C TRP A 35 -0.09 10.76 4.70
N CYS A 36 -1.02 10.89 3.77
CA CYS A 36 -2.31 10.21 3.87
C CYS A 36 -2.21 8.73 3.51
N VAL A 37 -1.38 8.37 2.53
CA VAL A 37 -1.16 6.97 2.14
C VAL A 37 -0.45 6.23 3.27
N GLU A 38 0.62 6.80 3.80
CA GLU A 38 1.38 6.30 4.96
C GLU A 38 0.43 6.04 6.14
N ALA A 39 -0.31 7.08 6.56
CA ALA A 39 -1.26 6.99 7.65
C ALA A 39 -2.39 5.97 7.46
N ASP A 40 -2.76 5.66 6.21
CA ASP A 40 -3.78 4.65 5.93
C ASP A 40 -3.19 3.24 6.01
N PHE A 41 -1.96 3.03 5.55
CA PHE A 41 -1.28 1.73 5.59
C PHE A 41 -0.64 1.37 6.93
N ASP A 42 -0.27 2.35 7.77
CA ASP A 42 0.21 2.11 9.14
C ASP A 42 -0.83 1.41 10.03
N LYS A 43 -2.10 1.49 9.66
CA LYS A 43 -3.21 0.89 10.40
C LYS A 43 -3.50 -0.56 10.00
N VAL A 44 -2.83 -1.08 8.98
CA VAL A 44 -3.13 -2.40 8.40
C VAL A 44 -2.37 -3.49 9.14
N SER A 45 -3.08 -4.47 9.71
CA SER A 45 -2.43 -5.60 10.39
C SER A 45 -1.57 -6.40 9.41
N GLY A 46 -0.30 -6.59 9.75
CA GLY A 46 0.66 -7.29 8.90
C GLY A 46 1.55 -6.37 8.05
N VAL A 47 1.23 -5.07 7.97
CA VAL A 47 2.21 -4.06 7.56
C VAL A 47 3.22 -3.88 8.68
N VAL A 48 4.50 -3.88 8.33
CA VAL A 48 5.65 -3.84 9.26
C VAL A 48 6.35 -2.49 9.21
N GLU A 49 6.36 -1.84 8.04
CA GLU A 49 6.96 -0.53 7.84
C GLU A 49 6.28 0.17 6.65
N THR A 50 6.05 1.47 6.78
CA THR A 50 5.74 2.36 5.67
C THR A 50 6.82 3.42 5.59
N VAL A 51 7.23 3.76 4.36
CA VAL A 51 8.21 4.83 4.11
C VAL A 51 7.66 5.72 3.01
N SER A 52 7.46 7.00 3.34
CA SER A 52 7.10 8.05 2.37
C SER A 52 8.31 8.39 1.49
N GLY A 53 8.08 8.58 0.18
CA GLY A 53 9.17 8.86 -0.76
C GLY A 53 8.71 9.16 -2.18
N TYR A 54 9.68 9.09 -3.10
CA TYR A 54 9.54 9.52 -4.49
C TYR A 54 9.97 8.39 -5.44
N THR A 55 9.20 8.14 -6.49
CA THR A 55 9.53 7.10 -7.48
C THR A 55 8.89 7.38 -8.84
N GLY A 56 9.28 6.63 -9.87
CA GLY A 56 8.74 6.73 -11.23
C GLY A 56 9.31 7.87 -12.10
N GLY A 57 10.05 8.81 -11.51
CA GLY A 57 10.71 9.90 -12.22
C GLY A 57 12.15 9.59 -12.64
N TRP A 58 12.82 10.61 -13.17
CA TRP A 58 14.16 10.51 -13.76
C TRP A 58 15.24 11.30 -13.01
N VAL A 59 14.87 12.11 -12.02
CA VAL A 59 15.83 12.87 -11.23
C VAL A 59 16.37 11.96 -10.12
N GLU A 60 17.69 11.84 -10.04
CA GLU A 60 18.31 11.07 -8.96
C GLU A 60 18.28 11.87 -7.66
N ASN A 61 18.01 11.18 -6.54
CA ASN A 61 17.95 11.76 -5.20
C ASN A 61 17.15 13.08 -5.12
N PRO A 62 15.88 13.09 -5.58
CA PRO A 62 15.09 14.31 -5.64
C PRO A 62 14.68 14.79 -4.24
N THR A 63 14.60 16.10 -4.07
CA THR A 63 14.06 16.75 -2.87
C THR A 63 12.54 16.93 -2.96
N TYR A 64 11.88 17.12 -1.81
CA TYR A 64 10.44 17.44 -1.77
C TYR A 64 10.07 18.62 -2.67
N GLN A 65 10.90 19.67 -2.67
CA GLN A 65 10.66 20.88 -3.46
C GLN A 65 10.73 20.60 -4.96
N GLU A 66 11.69 19.81 -5.41
CA GLU A 66 11.82 19.43 -6.82
C GLU A 66 10.62 18.59 -7.27
N VAL A 67 10.17 17.63 -6.45
CA VAL A 67 9.03 16.77 -6.79
C VAL A 67 7.72 17.56 -6.82
N THR A 68 7.46 18.38 -5.80
CA THR A 68 6.18 19.12 -5.68
C THR A 68 6.08 20.31 -6.62
N TYR A 69 7.20 20.94 -7.00
CA TYR A 69 7.21 21.93 -8.08
C TYR A 69 6.94 21.29 -9.46
N GLY A 70 7.14 19.97 -9.56
CA GLY A 70 6.93 19.19 -10.76
C GLY A 70 8.11 19.21 -11.72
N GLY A 71 7.99 18.47 -12.83
CA GLY A 71 9.03 18.40 -13.86
C GLY A 71 10.16 17.41 -13.58
N THR A 72 10.06 16.60 -12.52
CA THR A 72 11.00 15.50 -12.23
C THR A 72 10.47 14.12 -12.68
N GLY A 73 9.18 14.05 -13.00
CA GLY A 73 8.45 12.81 -13.30
C GLY A 73 8.12 11.95 -12.10
N HIS A 74 8.58 12.33 -10.89
CA HIS A 74 8.31 11.55 -9.69
C HIS A 74 6.87 11.70 -9.21
N SER A 75 6.34 10.61 -8.68
CA SER A 75 5.15 10.60 -7.83
C SER A 75 5.57 10.56 -6.37
N GLU A 76 4.83 11.27 -5.51
CA GLU A 76 4.79 10.95 -4.08
C GLU A 76 4.19 9.54 -3.93
N ALA A 77 4.93 8.66 -3.27
CA ALA A 77 4.58 7.26 -3.09
C ALA A 77 5.00 6.77 -1.71
N VAL A 78 4.41 5.66 -1.29
CA VAL A 78 4.78 4.97 -0.06
C VAL A 78 5.25 3.58 -0.39
N ARG A 79 6.42 3.21 0.11
CA ARG A 79 6.91 1.84 0.13
C ARG A 79 6.41 1.16 1.40
N ILE A 80 5.63 0.11 1.25
CA ILE A 80 4.97 -0.63 2.32
C ILE A 80 5.65 -2.00 2.41
N ARG A 81 6.36 -2.28 3.50
CA ARG A 81 6.85 -3.63 3.80
C ARG A 81 5.83 -4.36 4.64
N PHE A 82 5.51 -5.59 4.24
CA PHE A 82 4.48 -6.39 4.89
C PHE A 82 4.87 -7.85 5.03
N ASP A 83 4.27 -8.50 6.02
CA ASP A 83 4.39 -9.94 6.26
C ASP A 83 3.30 -10.68 5.46
N PRO A 84 3.67 -11.42 4.39
CA PRO A 84 2.71 -12.13 3.56
C PRO A 84 1.95 -13.24 4.30
N ALA A 85 2.43 -13.67 5.48
CA ALA A 85 1.70 -14.60 6.35
C ALA A 85 0.55 -13.92 7.11
N ARG A 86 0.54 -12.58 7.18
CA ARG A 86 -0.47 -11.79 7.92
C ARG A 86 -1.38 -10.97 7.00
N VAL A 87 -0.85 -10.42 5.91
CA VAL A 87 -1.61 -9.68 4.91
C VAL A 87 -1.06 -9.95 3.51
N SER A 88 -1.94 -10.16 2.54
CA SER A 88 -1.54 -10.45 1.17
C SER A 88 -1.44 -9.18 0.32
N TYR A 89 -0.62 -9.20 -0.73
CA TYR A 89 -0.55 -8.11 -1.70
C TYR A 89 -1.93 -7.76 -2.34
N PRO A 90 -2.77 -8.73 -2.75
CA PRO A 90 -4.14 -8.44 -3.19
C PRO A 90 -5.00 -7.70 -2.14
N ARG A 91 -4.81 -8.00 -0.84
CA ARG A 91 -5.52 -7.28 0.22
C ARG A 91 -5.04 -5.83 0.31
N LEU A 92 -3.74 -5.59 0.20
CA LEU A 92 -3.19 -4.23 0.16
C LEU A 92 -3.69 -3.43 -1.05
N LEU A 93 -3.86 -4.07 -2.21
CA LEU A 93 -4.47 -3.46 -3.39
C LEU A 93 -5.95 -3.13 -3.20
N GLU A 94 -6.72 -4.00 -2.55
CA GLU A 94 -8.13 -3.70 -2.21
C GLU A 94 -8.21 -2.49 -1.28
N ILE A 95 -7.34 -2.44 -0.25
CA ILE A 95 -7.25 -1.29 0.65
C ILE A 95 -6.85 -0.02 -0.12
N TYR A 96 -5.87 -0.11 -1.01
CA TYR A 96 -5.43 1.01 -1.85
C TYR A 96 -6.60 1.66 -2.61
N PHE A 97 -7.41 0.87 -3.33
CA PHE A 97 -8.57 1.41 -4.07
C PHE A 97 -9.65 1.99 -3.16
N ARG A 98 -9.73 1.55 -1.90
CA ARG A 98 -10.64 2.09 -0.88
C ARG A 98 -10.15 3.38 -0.22
N THR A 99 -8.94 3.84 -0.51
CA THR A 99 -8.35 5.05 0.11
C THR A 99 -7.99 6.17 -0.88
N ILE A 100 -8.07 5.90 -2.19
CA ILE A 100 -7.80 6.85 -3.28
C ILE A 100 -9.05 7.10 -4.13
N ASP A 101 -9.09 8.21 -4.87
CA ASP A 101 -10.09 8.46 -5.92
C ASP A 101 -9.62 7.79 -7.22
N PRO A 102 -10.21 6.65 -7.62
CA PRO A 102 -9.69 5.85 -8.73
C PRO A 102 -10.00 6.44 -10.11
N PHE A 103 -10.82 7.48 -10.15
CA PHE A 103 -11.30 8.17 -11.35
C PHE A 103 -10.49 9.43 -11.70
N ASP A 104 -9.46 9.75 -10.92
CA ASP A 104 -8.70 11.00 -11.08
C ASP A 104 -7.19 10.73 -11.21
N ASP A 105 -6.71 10.78 -12.44
CA ASP A 105 -5.30 10.62 -12.80
C ASP A 105 -4.50 11.94 -12.79
N ARG A 106 -5.14 13.08 -12.45
CA ARG A 106 -4.53 14.42 -12.50
C ARG A 106 -4.13 14.98 -11.13
N GLY A 107 -4.15 14.13 -10.11
CA GLY A 107 -3.97 14.49 -8.71
C GLY A 107 -5.09 13.93 -7.85
N GLN A 108 -4.94 14.02 -6.54
CA GLN A 108 -5.86 13.41 -5.59
C GLN A 108 -6.42 14.47 -4.65
N PHE A 109 -7.74 14.58 -4.64
CA PHE A 109 -8.48 15.49 -3.76
C PHE A 109 -8.08 16.96 -3.97
N CYS A 110 -7.50 17.60 -2.95
CA CYS A 110 -7.02 18.98 -3.01
C CYS A 110 -5.65 19.10 -3.68
N ASP A 111 -4.85 18.02 -3.70
CA ASP A 111 -3.49 18.05 -4.24
C ASP A 111 -3.56 17.73 -5.73
N ARG A 112 -3.13 18.68 -6.56
CA ARG A 112 -3.22 18.58 -8.03
C ARG A 112 -1.83 18.52 -8.63
N GLY A 113 -1.71 17.82 -9.75
CA GLY A 113 -0.46 17.68 -10.48
C GLY A 113 0.04 16.24 -10.54
N PRO A 114 1.01 15.96 -11.43
CA PRO A 114 1.48 14.61 -11.71
C PRO A 114 2.15 13.92 -10.52
N SER A 115 2.76 14.69 -9.61
CA SER A 115 3.35 14.16 -8.37
C SER A 115 2.31 13.54 -7.43
N TYR A 116 1.07 14.00 -7.50
CA TYR A 116 -0.06 13.55 -6.68
C TYR A 116 -1.00 12.60 -7.42
N ALA A 117 -0.72 12.28 -8.68
CA ALA A 117 -1.51 11.32 -9.44
C ALA A 117 -1.39 9.91 -8.82
N PRO A 118 -2.48 9.13 -8.77
CA PRO A 118 -2.41 7.76 -8.29
C PRO A 118 -1.58 6.90 -9.24
N ALA A 119 -0.90 5.89 -8.70
CA ALA A 119 -0.24 4.84 -9.47
C ALA A 119 0.06 3.63 -8.58
N ILE A 120 0.11 2.45 -9.17
CA ILE A 120 0.62 1.23 -8.55
C ILE A 120 1.94 0.88 -9.22
N PHE A 121 3.03 0.79 -8.46
CA PHE A 121 4.36 0.43 -8.95
C PHE A 121 4.66 -1.04 -8.61
N VAL A 122 4.70 -1.90 -9.62
CA VAL A 122 4.79 -3.37 -9.46
C VAL A 122 6.21 -3.89 -9.62
N GLY A 123 6.64 -4.75 -8.70
CA GLY A 123 7.98 -5.35 -8.67
C GLY A 123 8.18 -6.57 -9.57
N GLY A 124 7.18 -6.94 -10.38
CA GLY A 124 7.27 -8.07 -11.29
C GLY A 124 5.92 -8.56 -11.83
N PRO A 125 5.91 -9.63 -12.65
CA PRO A 125 4.71 -10.14 -13.30
C PRO A 125 3.58 -10.57 -12.34
N GLU A 126 3.91 -11.15 -11.19
CA GLU A 126 2.91 -11.58 -10.20
C GLU A 126 2.17 -10.38 -9.58
N GLN A 127 2.91 -9.35 -9.17
CA GLN A 127 2.31 -8.11 -8.68
C GLN A 127 1.53 -7.38 -9.77
N ARG A 128 2.03 -7.40 -11.03
CA ARG A 128 1.30 -6.84 -12.18
C ARG A 128 -0.06 -7.51 -12.37
N ALA A 129 -0.10 -8.83 -12.43
CA ALA A 129 -1.34 -9.59 -12.59
C ALA A 129 -2.31 -9.33 -11.42
N ALA A 130 -1.81 -9.28 -10.18
CA ALA A 130 -2.63 -8.96 -9.01
C ALA A 130 -3.18 -7.53 -9.05
N ALA A 131 -2.38 -6.54 -9.46
CA ALA A 131 -2.80 -5.15 -9.58
C ALA A 131 -3.85 -4.97 -10.68
N GLU A 132 -3.68 -5.64 -11.82
CA GLU A 132 -4.66 -5.62 -12.92
C GLU A 132 -5.99 -6.26 -12.49
N ALA A 133 -5.93 -7.39 -11.79
CA ALA A 133 -7.12 -8.04 -11.23
C ALA A 133 -7.83 -7.16 -10.19
N ALA A 134 -7.09 -6.51 -9.28
CA ALA A 134 -7.66 -5.61 -8.28
C ALA A 134 -8.29 -4.37 -8.93
N ARG A 135 -7.66 -3.81 -9.97
CA ARG A 135 -8.22 -2.69 -10.74
C ARG A 135 -9.51 -3.10 -11.45
N ALA A 136 -9.54 -4.29 -12.06
CA ALA A 136 -10.74 -4.82 -12.70
C ALA A 136 -11.88 -5.05 -11.69
N ALA A 137 -11.57 -5.61 -10.52
CA ALA A 137 -12.56 -5.79 -9.45
C ALA A 137 -13.08 -4.46 -8.91
N ALA A 138 -12.23 -3.43 -8.82
CA ALA A 138 -12.66 -2.09 -8.44
C ALA A 138 -13.57 -1.45 -9.50
N ALA A 139 -13.23 -1.61 -10.78
CA ALA A 139 -14.06 -1.15 -11.90
C ALA A 139 -15.44 -1.82 -11.89
N GLU A 140 -15.48 -3.14 -11.71
CA GLU A 140 -16.73 -3.90 -11.61
C GLU A 140 -17.57 -3.45 -10.41
N ALA A 141 -16.95 -3.26 -9.25
CA ALA A 141 -17.67 -2.85 -8.03
C ALA A 141 -18.23 -1.43 -8.10
N LEU A 142 -17.65 -0.55 -8.93
CA LEU A 142 -18.08 0.83 -9.11
C LEU A 142 -18.91 1.05 -10.38
N ASP A 143 -19.01 0.04 -11.25
CA ASP A 143 -19.64 0.12 -12.58
C ASP A 143 -19.09 1.29 -13.41
N ASP A 144 -17.77 1.53 -13.35
CA ASP A 144 -17.11 2.66 -14.00
C ASP A 144 -15.61 2.37 -14.27
N GLU A 145 -15.01 3.10 -15.20
CA GLU A 145 -13.62 2.92 -15.61
C GLU A 145 -12.64 3.45 -14.54
N ILE A 146 -11.56 2.71 -14.30
CA ILE A 146 -10.54 3.08 -13.31
C ILE A 146 -9.28 3.60 -14.01
N GLU A 147 -8.99 4.88 -13.81
CA GLU A 147 -7.89 5.63 -14.45
C GLU A 147 -6.52 5.32 -13.83
N THR A 148 -6.48 4.54 -12.74
CA THR A 148 -5.24 4.31 -12.00
C THR A 148 -4.23 3.50 -12.84
N PRO A 149 -3.04 4.05 -13.15
CA PRO A 149 -2.02 3.38 -13.93
C PRO A 149 -1.25 2.33 -13.10
N ILE A 150 -0.86 1.25 -13.77
CA ILE A 150 -0.01 0.19 -13.22
C ILE A 150 1.34 0.24 -13.95
N ARG A 151 2.39 0.66 -13.25
CA ARG A 151 3.73 0.93 -13.78
C ARG A 151 4.73 -0.07 -13.21
N ASP A 152 5.78 -0.40 -13.95
CA ASP A 152 6.88 -1.15 -13.36
C ASP A 152 7.55 -0.32 -12.26
N ALA A 153 8.00 -1.00 -11.20
CA ALA A 153 8.73 -0.34 -10.13
C ALA A 153 10.03 0.29 -10.65
N ALA A 154 10.27 1.53 -10.24
CA ALA A 154 11.52 2.26 -10.48
C ALA A 154 12.28 2.44 -9.17
N THR A 155 13.42 3.12 -9.21
CA THR A 155 14.16 3.51 -8.00
C THR A 155 13.23 4.27 -7.04
N PHE A 156 13.24 3.86 -5.78
CA PHE A 156 12.50 4.51 -4.71
C PHE A 156 13.46 5.35 -3.85
N TRP A 157 13.21 6.64 -3.78
CA TRP A 157 13.98 7.59 -2.98
C TRP A 157 13.17 7.93 -1.72
N PRO A 158 13.61 7.54 -0.51
CA PRO A 158 12.96 7.96 0.72
C PRO A 158 12.90 9.50 0.79
N ALA A 159 11.74 10.02 1.19
CA ALA A 159 11.60 11.44 1.49
C ALA A 159 12.35 11.80 2.77
N GLU A 160 12.59 13.09 2.96
CA GLU A 160 13.26 13.66 4.12
C GLU A 160 12.56 13.26 5.43
N ASP A 161 13.33 13.05 6.51
CA ASP A 161 12.84 12.47 7.79
C ASP A 161 11.59 13.18 8.36
N HIS A 162 11.49 14.50 8.16
CA HIS A 162 10.36 15.29 8.66
C HIS A 162 9.03 15.01 7.93
N HIS A 163 9.03 14.29 6.81
CA HIS A 163 7.84 13.78 6.14
C HIS A 163 7.39 12.41 6.65
N GLN A 164 8.27 11.65 7.30
CA GLN A 164 7.95 10.31 7.79
C GLN A 164 7.08 10.41 9.05
N ASN A 165 6.06 9.57 9.16
CA ASN A 165 5.09 9.57 10.26
C ASN A 165 4.49 10.97 10.51
N TYR A 166 4.29 11.77 9.45
CA TYR A 166 3.82 13.15 9.59
C TYR A 166 2.47 13.23 10.29
N HIS A 167 1.63 12.22 10.06
CA HIS A 167 0.30 12.11 10.65
C HIS A 167 0.34 11.93 12.18
N GLU A 168 1.43 11.38 12.72
CA GLU A 168 1.64 11.22 14.17
C GLU A 168 2.32 12.46 14.76
N THR A 169 3.44 12.87 14.14
CA THR A 169 4.29 13.95 14.65
C THR A 169 3.63 15.33 14.54
N ASN A 170 2.67 15.49 13.61
CA ASN A 170 1.95 16.74 13.34
C ASN A 170 0.43 16.53 13.34
N ALA A 171 -0.09 15.65 14.21
CA ALA A 171 -1.48 15.16 14.20
C ALA A 171 -2.57 16.24 14.02
N ALA A 172 -2.47 17.38 14.70
CA ALA A 172 -3.47 18.45 14.57
C ALA A 172 -3.45 19.10 13.17
N LYS A 173 -2.26 19.40 12.65
CA LYS A 173 -2.08 20.01 11.32
C LYS A 173 -2.45 19.01 10.22
N TYR A 174 -2.01 17.76 10.35
CA TYR A 174 -2.38 16.68 9.44
C TYR A 174 -3.90 16.43 9.44
N GLY A 175 -4.53 16.37 10.61
CA GLY A 175 -5.98 16.16 10.73
C GLY A 175 -6.79 17.27 10.05
N PHE A 176 -6.40 18.53 10.25
CA PHE A 176 -7.00 19.67 9.55
C PHE A 176 -6.80 19.57 8.03
N TYR A 177 -5.59 19.26 7.59
CA TYR A 177 -5.26 19.07 6.18
C TYR A 177 -6.12 17.97 5.53
N ARG A 178 -6.15 16.75 6.08
CA ARG A 178 -6.94 15.64 5.53
C ARG A 178 -8.44 15.98 5.45
N ALA A 179 -8.98 16.61 6.49
CA ALA A 179 -10.39 16.98 6.55
C ALA A 179 -10.75 18.08 5.54
N SER A 180 -9.91 19.12 5.43
CA SER A 180 -10.11 20.24 4.51
C SER A 180 -9.99 19.80 3.04
N CYS A 181 -9.05 18.91 2.75
CA CYS A 181 -8.88 18.31 1.42
C CYS A 181 -10.06 17.44 0.98
N GLY A 182 -10.91 17.00 1.91
CA GLY A 182 -12.14 16.30 1.59
C GLY A 182 -11.96 14.87 1.09
N ARG A 183 -10.76 14.28 1.30
CA ARG A 183 -10.43 12.89 0.97
C ARG A 183 -11.52 11.92 1.39
N ASP A 184 -11.80 11.85 2.69
CA ASP A 184 -12.76 10.89 3.24
C ASP A 184 -14.20 11.16 2.75
N ARG A 185 -14.56 12.43 2.45
CA ARG A 185 -15.87 12.76 1.87
C ARG A 185 -15.98 12.26 0.44
N ARG A 186 -14.92 12.35 -0.36
CA ARG A 186 -14.90 11.84 -1.74
C ARG A 186 -14.96 10.32 -1.76
N ILE A 187 -14.15 9.65 -0.95
CA ILE A 187 -14.17 8.18 -0.83
C ILE A 187 -15.56 7.67 -0.41
N ARG A 188 -16.20 8.31 0.58
CA ARG A 188 -17.56 7.93 0.98
C ARG A 188 -18.58 8.06 -0.16
N ARG A 189 -18.42 9.07 -1.04
CA ARG A 189 -19.30 9.20 -2.21
C ARG A 189 -19.08 8.10 -3.25
N ILE A 190 -17.84 7.61 -3.39
CA ILE A 190 -17.49 6.57 -4.35
C ILE A 190 -17.93 5.19 -3.82
N TRP A 191 -17.55 4.86 -2.59
CA TRP A 191 -17.66 3.51 -2.05
C TRP A 191 -18.81 3.30 -1.05
N GLY A 192 -19.50 4.36 -0.65
CA GLY A 192 -20.52 4.32 0.41
C GLY A 192 -19.97 4.21 1.84
N GLU A 193 -18.64 4.12 2.01
CA GLU A 193 -17.95 3.99 3.29
C GLU A 193 -16.70 4.88 3.34
N THR A 194 -16.19 5.20 4.54
CA THR A 194 -14.93 5.96 4.66
C THR A 194 -13.70 5.05 4.57
N PRO A 195 -12.50 5.61 4.33
CA PRO A 195 -11.25 4.86 4.45
C PRO A 195 -11.12 4.14 5.81
N ALA A 196 -11.53 4.80 6.90
CA ALA A 196 -11.48 4.21 8.23
C ALA A 196 -12.43 3.02 8.40
N ASP A 197 -13.61 3.05 7.77
CA ASP A 197 -14.55 1.93 7.77
C ASP A 197 -13.99 0.74 6.98
N ALA A 198 -13.45 1.02 5.78
CA ALA A 198 -12.81 0.02 4.93
C ALA A 198 -11.62 -0.64 5.64
N LEU A 199 -10.74 0.14 6.28
CA LEU A 199 -9.58 -0.38 7.03
C LEU A 199 -10.00 -1.28 8.20
N ARG A 200 -11.08 -0.96 8.93
CA ARG A 200 -11.58 -1.86 9.99
C ARG A 200 -12.15 -3.18 9.46
N ARG A 201 -12.63 -3.18 8.21
CA ARG A 201 -13.17 -4.37 7.54
C ARG A 201 -12.08 -5.20 6.86
N LEU A 202 -11.00 -4.55 6.40
CA LEU A 202 -10.00 -5.13 5.52
C LEU A 202 -8.64 -5.39 6.18
N GLY A 203 -8.28 -4.64 7.21
CA GLY A 203 -6.98 -4.67 7.88
C GLY A 203 -6.98 -5.34 9.23
#